data_AF-A0A151J683-F1
#
_entry.id   AF-A0A151J683-F1
#
_cell.length_a   1.000
_cell.length_b   1.000
_cell.length_c   1.000
_cell.angle_alpha   90.00
_cell.angle_beta   90.00
_cell.angle_gamma   90.00
#
_symmetry.space_group_name_H-M   'P 1'
#
loop_
_entity.id
_entity.type
_entity.pdbx_description
1 polymer ?
#
loop_
_entity_poly.entity_id
_entity_poly.type
_entity_poly.pdbx_seq_one_letter_code
_entity_poly.pdbx_strand_id
1 'polypeptide(L)'
;MNFVIKKLQKATRLTKQFLKDNSNIIFTKADKGNLTVALDKNMYIEKVKTMLDDKDTYMKILKDPTSKINNNLRQLLAGWKKQNYISESTYKQLYCSDGNIPRAYALPKVHKLNCPIKIIISSLDSALYNLAAFLHSLIVKSIPKAASNIENSFELVQKLKNIKIDHGFSLVSLDVISLYTDIPTDLAIDALSNRWDCICENCNLPKNEFIKAARLVLDKNNSLIFDWYKKSTFSGRFLNFLSQHSISQKKGIIFNLVDKVFYISHSQFHKKNLEFVVKILLENDYPIDFIFDTINERVKTLINKLNSCSAKKTNNNLPKERVKWFSIPYLKRYRIN
;
A
#
# COMPACT_ATOMS: atom_id res chain seq x y z
N MET A 1 35.54 33.17 -14.15
CA MET A 1 34.65 32.76 -13.04
C MET A 1 33.71 33.90 -12.58
N ASN A 2 34.21 35.13 -12.31
CA ASN A 2 33.40 36.26 -11.83
C ASN A 2 32.27 36.76 -12.77
N PHE A 3 32.45 36.67 -14.09
CA PHE A 3 31.42 37.11 -15.06
C PHE A 3 30.17 36.22 -15.04
N VAL A 4 30.37 34.90 -14.97
CA VAL A 4 29.27 33.92 -14.90
C VAL A 4 28.47 34.10 -13.61
N ILE A 5 29.16 34.30 -12.48
CA ILE A 5 28.51 34.56 -11.18
C ILE A 5 27.66 35.83 -11.24
N LYS A 6 28.18 36.95 -11.78
CA LYS A 6 27.42 38.19 -11.94
C LYS A 6 26.18 38.01 -12.84
N LYS A 7 26.29 37.23 -13.93
CA LYS A 7 25.16 36.93 -14.81
C LYS A 7 24.09 36.10 -14.10
N LEU A 8 24.49 35.09 -13.32
CA LEU A 8 23.56 34.27 -12.52
C LEU A 8 22.88 35.08 -11.41
N GLN A 9 23.61 35.98 -10.75
CA GLN A 9 23.04 36.89 -9.75
C GLN A 9 22.00 37.83 -10.38
N LYS A 10 22.32 38.43 -11.54
CA LYS A 10 21.36 39.27 -12.28
C LYS A 10 20.13 38.48 -12.69
N ALA A 11 20.30 37.27 -13.25
CA ALA A 11 19.19 36.40 -13.63
C ALA A 11 18.32 36.03 -12.42
N THR A 12 18.94 35.64 -11.30
CA THR A 12 18.23 35.33 -10.04
C THR A 12 17.40 36.52 -9.55
N ARG A 13 17.95 37.74 -9.63
CA ARG A 13 17.23 38.97 -9.25
C ARG A 13 16.01 39.19 -10.15
N LEU A 14 16.17 39.04 -11.46
CA LEU A 14 15.08 39.18 -12.43
C LEU A 14 14.00 38.12 -12.21
N THR A 15 14.37 36.86 -11.99
CA THR A 15 13.42 35.79 -11.67
C THR A 15 12.67 36.09 -10.37
N LYS A 16 13.35 36.54 -9.31
CA LYS A 16 12.69 36.93 -8.06
C LYS A 16 11.72 38.08 -8.25
N GLN A 17 12.05 39.06 -9.10
CA GLN A 17 11.15 40.16 -9.42
C GLN A 17 9.93 39.65 -10.20
N PHE A 18 10.15 38.87 -11.26
CA PHE A 18 9.07 38.25 -12.04
C PHE A 18 8.11 37.43 -11.17
N LEU A 19 8.62 36.66 -10.20
CA LEU A 19 7.80 35.89 -9.26
C LEU A 19 6.98 36.76 -8.30
N LYS A 20 7.51 37.92 -7.91
CA LYS A 20 6.75 38.89 -7.11
C LYS A 20 5.62 39.52 -7.92
N ASP A 21 5.91 39.88 -9.17
CA ASP A 21 4.95 40.51 -10.07
C ASP A 21 3.87 39.51 -10.54
N ASN A 22 4.17 38.20 -10.53
CA ASN A 22 3.30 37.13 -11.01
C ASN A 22 3.01 36.08 -9.92
N SER A 23 2.45 36.51 -8.80
CA SER A 23 2.15 35.64 -7.65
C SER A 23 1.13 34.51 -7.92
N ASN A 24 0.43 34.59 -9.06
CA ASN A 24 -0.53 33.59 -9.54
C ASN A 24 0.13 32.45 -10.32
N ILE A 25 1.44 32.48 -10.57
CA ILE A 25 2.16 31.40 -11.25
C ILE A 25 2.90 30.55 -10.23
N ILE A 26 2.76 29.23 -10.33
CA ILE A 26 3.54 28.27 -9.56
C ILE A 26 4.53 27.54 -10.48
N PHE A 27 5.78 27.44 -10.02
CA PHE A 27 6.81 26.65 -10.70
C PHE A 27 7.03 25.36 -9.92
N THR A 28 6.94 24.23 -10.60
CA THR A 28 7.16 22.89 -10.03
C THR A 28 7.93 22.01 -11.01
N LYS A 29 8.36 20.83 -10.56
CA LYS A 29 8.97 19.83 -11.45
C LYS A 29 7.89 18.99 -12.11
N ALA A 30 8.14 18.50 -13.32
CA ALA A 30 7.34 17.44 -13.91
C ALA A 30 7.61 16.10 -13.24
N ASP A 31 6.63 15.18 -13.29
CA ASP A 31 6.78 13.80 -12.78
C ASP A 31 7.88 13.02 -13.52
N LYS A 32 8.16 13.35 -14.79
CA LYS A 32 9.21 12.72 -15.61
C LYS A 32 9.97 13.76 -16.44
N GLY A 33 11.22 13.44 -16.76
CA GLY A 33 12.05 14.21 -17.71
C GLY A 33 12.84 15.37 -17.12
N ASN A 34 12.87 15.54 -15.79
CA ASN A 34 13.57 16.64 -15.11
C ASN A 34 13.21 18.05 -15.66
N LEU A 35 11.95 18.21 -16.09
CA LEU A 35 11.44 19.45 -16.64
C LEU A 35 10.89 20.35 -15.53
N THR A 36 11.06 21.66 -15.69
CA THR A 36 10.38 22.67 -14.87
C THR A 36 9.09 23.08 -15.57
N VAL A 37 7.98 23.14 -14.84
CA VAL A 37 6.65 23.46 -15.35
C VAL A 37 6.13 24.69 -14.63
N ALA A 38 5.66 25.67 -15.41
CA ALA A 38 4.90 26.81 -14.91
C ALA A 38 3.41 26.50 -15.02
N LEU A 39 2.65 26.71 -13.96
CA LEU A 39 1.21 26.49 -13.91
C LEU A 39 0.52 27.71 -13.31
N ASP A 40 -0.75 27.92 -13.70
CA ASP A 40 -1.63 28.77 -12.91
C ASP A 40 -1.84 28.15 -11.52
N LYS A 41 -1.64 28.95 -10.49
CA LYS A 41 -1.67 28.54 -9.09
C LYS A 41 -3.07 28.12 -8.65
N ASN A 42 -4.11 28.82 -9.11
CA ASN A 42 -5.49 28.50 -8.74
C ASN A 42 -5.91 27.18 -9.38
N MET A 43 -5.64 26.99 -10.67
CA MET A 43 -5.86 25.73 -11.37
C MET A 43 -5.10 24.57 -10.71
N TYR A 44 -3.84 24.80 -10.30
CA TYR A 44 -3.06 23.79 -9.58
C TYR A 44 -3.73 23.41 -8.24
N ILE A 45 -4.12 24.40 -7.43
CA ILE A 45 -4.76 24.17 -6.13
C ILE A 45 -6.10 23.44 -6.32
N GLU A 46 -6.91 23.82 -7.31
CA GLU A 46 -8.18 23.16 -7.60
C GLU A 46 -8.01 21.71 -8.03
N LYS A 47 -7.05 21.42 -8.91
CA LYS A 47 -6.73 20.03 -9.30
C LYS A 47 -6.31 19.19 -8.11
N VAL A 48 -5.48 19.74 -7.22
CA VAL A 48 -5.05 19.05 -5.99
C VAL A 48 -6.24 18.81 -5.05
N LYS A 49 -7.08 19.83 -4.82
CA LYS A 49 -8.27 19.70 -3.98
C LYS A 49 -9.25 18.65 -4.52
N THR A 50 -9.52 18.68 -5.82
CA THR A 50 -10.38 17.70 -6.49
C THR A 50 -9.86 16.28 -6.30
N MET A 51 -8.54 16.07 -6.40
CA MET A 51 -7.93 14.76 -6.18
C MET A 51 -7.98 14.32 -4.70
N LEU A 52 -7.85 15.26 -3.76
CA LEU A 52 -7.92 14.98 -2.32
C LEU A 52 -9.36 14.87 -1.77
N ASP A 53 -10.37 15.19 -2.57
CA ASP A 53 -11.78 15.09 -2.14
C ASP A 53 -12.32 13.65 -2.20
N ASP A 54 -11.59 12.73 -2.84
CA ASP A 54 -11.90 11.31 -2.85
C ASP A 54 -12.01 10.74 -1.43
N LYS A 55 -13.24 10.43 -1.03
CA LYS A 55 -13.57 9.91 0.31
C LYS A 55 -13.27 8.43 0.48
N ASP A 56 -13.03 7.70 -0.60
CA ASP A 56 -12.64 6.30 -0.53
C ASP A 56 -11.17 6.17 -0.11
N THR A 57 -10.32 7.12 -0.53
CA THR A 57 -8.88 7.12 -0.26
C THR A 57 -8.47 8.05 0.89
N TYR A 58 -9.09 9.24 1.00
CA TYR A 58 -8.65 10.29 1.92
C TYR A 58 -9.69 10.63 2.98
N MET A 59 -9.22 10.86 4.21
CA MET A 59 -10.05 11.32 5.33
C MET A 59 -9.49 12.62 5.89
N LYS A 60 -10.38 13.59 6.11
CA LYS A 60 -10.03 14.86 6.75
C LYS A 60 -9.86 14.66 8.25
N ILE A 61 -8.70 15.04 8.78
CA ILE A 61 -8.41 15.00 10.21
C ILE A 61 -8.78 16.35 10.84
N LEU A 62 -9.46 16.33 11.98
CA LEU A 62 -9.96 17.54 12.67
C LEU A 62 -8.90 18.24 13.52
N LYS A 63 -7.87 17.51 13.97
CA LYS A 63 -6.83 18.00 14.87
C LYS A 63 -5.45 17.55 14.40
N ASP A 64 -4.47 18.43 14.56
CA ASP A 64 -3.06 18.12 14.28
C ASP A 64 -2.57 16.92 15.14
N PRO A 65 -2.14 15.80 14.52
CA PRO A 65 -1.67 14.62 15.23
C PRO A 65 -0.21 14.72 15.71
N THR A 66 0.53 15.79 15.38
CA THR A 66 1.98 15.91 15.58
C THR A 66 2.41 15.65 17.02
N SER A 67 1.72 16.28 17.98
CA SER A 67 2.03 16.11 19.41
C SER A 67 1.90 14.65 19.87
N LYS A 68 0.84 13.95 19.42
CA LYS A 68 0.61 12.54 19.73
C LYS A 68 1.68 11.65 19.11
N ILE A 69 2.06 11.91 17.85
CA ILE A 69 3.12 11.17 17.15
C ILE A 69 4.46 11.34 17.87
N ASN A 70 4.82 12.59 18.22
CA ASN A 70 6.04 12.89 18.97
C ASN A 70 6.07 12.19 20.32
N ASN A 71 4.97 12.20 21.07
CA ASN A 71 4.88 11.52 22.35
C ASN A 71 5.06 10.00 22.21
N ASN A 72 4.41 9.38 21.22
CA ASN A 72 4.55 7.95 20.95
C ASN A 72 6.00 7.58 20.59
N LEU A 73 6.64 8.38 19.74
CA LEU A 73 8.05 8.20 19.37
C LEU A 73 8.96 8.31 20.61
N ARG A 74 8.78 9.36 21.42
CA ARG A 74 9.57 9.58 22.64
C ARG A 74 9.42 8.43 23.62
N GLN A 75 8.19 7.93 23.83
CA GLN A 75 7.93 6.77 24.69
C GLN A 75 8.62 5.51 24.17
N LEU A 76 8.53 5.25 22.86
CA LEU A 76 9.19 4.11 22.22
C LEU A 76 10.72 4.18 22.41
N LEU A 77 11.33 5.31 22.05
CA LEU A 77 12.79 5.49 22.14
C LEU A 77 13.29 5.49 23.59
N ALA A 78 12.55 6.07 24.52
CA ALA A 78 12.89 6.03 25.94
C ALA A 78 12.89 4.59 26.48
N GLY A 79 11.92 3.77 26.07
CA GLY A 79 11.87 2.35 26.38
C GLY A 79 13.09 1.60 25.83
N TRP A 80 13.44 1.83 24.57
CA TRP A 80 14.59 1.18 23.93
C TRP A 80 15.93 1.57 24.57
N LYS A 81 16.08 2.85 24.95
CA LYS A 81 17.25 3.34 25.67
C LYS A 81 17.35 2.70 27.06
N LYS A 82 16.26 2.67 27.83
CA LYS A 82 16.24 2.07 29.18
C LYS A 82 16.62 0.59 29.17
N GLN A 83 16.21 -0.15 28.13
CA GLN A 83 16.51 -1.57 27.97
C GLN A 83 17.82 -1.85 27.21
N ASN A 84 18.61 -0.81 26.90
CA ASN A 84 19.86 -0.90 26.13
C ASN A 84 19.73 -1.58 24.76
N TYR A 85 18.56 -1.52 24.11
CA TYR A 85 18.39 -2.05 22.75
C TYR A 85 19.06 -1.17 21.69
N ILE A 86 19.24 0.11 21.99
CA ILE A 86 19.93 1.09 21.14
C ILE A 86 20.98 1.82 21.95
N SER A 87 22.04 2.26 21.29
CA SER A 87 23.07 3.11 21.90
C SER A 87 22.56 4.54 22.09
N GLU A 88 23.28 5.32 22.90
CA GLU A 88 22.99 6.74 23.09
C GLU A 88 23.10 7.55 21.79
N SER A 89 24.04 7.19 20.91
CA SER A 89 24.21 7.84 19.61
C SER A 89 23.01 7.56 18.69
N THR A 90 22.55 6.30 18.64
CA THR A 90 21.36 5.93 17.88
C THR A 90 20.12 6.61 18.46
N TYR A 91 19.97 6.67 19.79
CA TYR A 91 18.86 7.39 20.42
C TYR A 91 18.81 8.86 19.97
N LYS A 92 19.94 9.57 20.03
CA LYS A 92 20.04 10.99 19.59
C LYS A 92 19.73 11.16 18.11
N GLN A 93 20.13 10.22 17.26
CA GLN A 93 19.84 10.25 15.83
C GLN A 93 18.35 10.04 15.53
N LEU A 94 17.70 9.13 16.27
CA LEU A 94 16.28 8.81 16.09
C LEU A 94 15.36 9.85 16.74
N TYR A 95 15.83 10.52 17.79
CA TYR A 95 15.06 11.51 18.52
C TYR A 95 14.70 12.71 17.65
N CYS A 96 13.46 13.17 17.76
CA CYS A 96 12.97 14.37 17.12
C CYS A 96 12.35 15.29 18.18
N SER A 97 12.84 16.52 18.29
CA SER A 97 12.26 17.53 19.18
C SER A 97 10.99 18.12 18.58
N ASP A 98 11.10 18.63 17.34
CA ASP A 98 10.11 19.47 16.67
C ASP A 98 9.87 19.00 15.23
N GLY A 99 9.29 17.81 15.08
CA GLY A 99 8.95 17.25 13.78
C GLY A 99 7.86 18.05 13.07
N ASN A 100 8.06 18.33 11.79
CA ASN A 100 7.05 18.97 10.95
C ASN A 100 5.96 17.98 10.50
N ILE A 101 4.76 18.49 10.24
CA ILE A 101 3.73 17.71 9.54
C ILE A 101 4.21 17.45 8.11
N PRO A 102 4.16 16.20 7.62
CA PRO A 102 4.45 15.88 6.23
C PRO A 102 3.61 16.73 5.26
N ARG A 103 4.25 17.29 4.24
CA ARG A 103 3.60 18.20 3.29
C ARG A 103 3.27 17.49 1.99
N ALA A 104 2.02 17.60 1.55
CA ALA A 104 1.62 17.15 0.23
C ALA A 104 1.95 18.21 -0.83
N TYR A 105 2.49 17.79 -1.96
CA TYR A 105 2.62 18.59 -3.17
C TYR A 105 2.34 17.72 -4.40
N ALA A 106 2.12 18.33 -5.56
CA ALA A 106 1.72 17.64 -6.76
C ALA A 106 2.66 17.90 -7.93
N LEU A 107 2.92 16.85 -8.71
CA LEU A 107 3.77 16.87 -9.89
C LEU A 107 2.92 16.61 -11.15
N PRO A 108 2.91 17.51 -12.15
CA PRO A 108 2.21 17.28 -13.40
C PRO A 108 2.87 16.17 -14.23
N LYS A 109 2.05 15.22 -14.70
CA LYS A 109 2.43 14.19 -15.67
C LYS A 109 2.28 14.74 -17.09
N VAL A 110 3.19 15.62 -17.48
CA VAL A 110 3.17 16.34 -18.78
C VAL A 110 3.21 15.44 -20.02
N HIS A 111 3.60 14.17 -19.85
CA HIS A 111 3.63 13.15 -20.90
C HIS A 111 2.29 12.41 -21.09
N LYS A 112 1.24 12.79 -20.35
CA LYS A 112 -0.10 12.20 -20.45
C LYS A 112 -1.12 13.25 -20.88
N LEU A 113 -2.13 12.82 -21.63
CA LEU A 113 -3.25 13.66 -22.05
C LEU A 113 -3.90 14.32 -20.82
N ASN A 114 -4.31 15.59 -20.94
CA ASN A 114 -4.87 16.44 -19.86
C ASN A 114 -3.93 16.75 -18.69
N CYS A 115 -2.65 16.36 -18.77
CA CYS A 115 -1.62 16.63 -17.76
C CYS A 115 -2.10 16.34 -16.32
N PRO A 116 -2.52 15.10 -16.00
CA PRO A 116 -2.95 14.74 -14.66
C PRO A 116 -1.82 14.95 -13.67
N ILE A 117 -2.16 15.20 -12.41
CA ILE A 117 -1.19 15.42 -11.34
C ILE A 117 -0.93 14.14 -10.54
N LYS A 118 0.26 14.04 -9.96
CA LYS A 118 0.65 13.00 -8.99
C LYS A 118 0.91 13.66 -7.65
N ILE A 119 0.17 13.27 -6.62
CA ILE A 119 0.45 13.72 -5.25
C ILE A 119 1.68 12.99 -4.71
N ILE A 120 2.57 13.75 -4.09
CA ILE A 120 3.74 13.29 -3.36
C ILE A 120 3.65 13.83 -1.94
N ILE A 121 3.90 12.98 -0.96
CA ILE A 121 4.03 13.38 0.45
C ILE A 121 5.51 13.52 0.77
N SER A 122 5.93 14.74 1.12
CA SER A 122 7.25 14.99 1.68
C SER A 122 7.21 14.77 3.19
N SER A 123 7.88 13.73 3.64
CA SER A 123 8.09 13.44 5.06
C SER A 123 9.45 13.94 5.57
N LEU A 124 10.15 14.78 4.79
CA LEU A 124 11.40 15.39 5.23
C LEU A 124 11.16 16.22 6.50
N ASP A 125 12.07 16.10 7.45
CA ASP A 125 11.99 16.77 8.76
C ASP A 125 10.73 16.44 9.58
N SER A 126 10.03 15.36 9.22
CA SER A 126 8.90 14.87 10.02
C SER A 126 9.37 14.04 11.21
N ALA A 127 8.51 13.97 12.23
CA ALA A 127 8.80 13.26 13.48
C ALA A 127 9.33 11.83 13.28
N LEU A 128 8.75 11.10 12.33
CA LEU A 128 9.04 9.67 12.10
C LEU A 128 10.08 9.42 11.01
N TYR A 129 10.61 10.46 10.37
CA TYR A 129 11.53 10.30 9.23
C TYR A 129 12.78 9.49 9.60
N ASN A 130 13.45 9.86 10.69
CA ASN A 130 14.67 9.18 11.14
C ASN A 130 14.38 7.73 11.58
N LEU A 131 13.24 7.50 12.23
CA LEU A 131 12.80 6.15 12.60
C LEU A 131 12.53 5.30 11.34
N ALA A 132 11.81 5.84 10.35
CA ALA A 132 11.51 5.16 9.10
C ALA A 132 12.79 4.82 8.33
N ALA A 133 13.73 5.76 8.22
CA ALA A 133 15.03 5.56 7.57
C ALA A 133 15.85 4.48 8.29
N PHE A 134 15.85 4.50 9.62
CA PHE A 134 16.52 3.48 10.44
C PHE A 134 15.94 2.09 10.19
N LEU A 135 14.63 1.92 10.31
CA LEU A 135 13.96 0.63 10.05
C LEU A 135 14.19 0.16 8.61
N HIS A 136 14.09 1.06 7.64
CA HIS A 136 14.37 0.75 6.24
C HIS A 136 15.79 0.23 6.03
N SER A 137 16.79 0.86 6.67
CA SER A 137 18.18 0.43 6.56
C SER A 137 18.41 -0.98 7.11
N LEU A 138 17.69 -1.37 8.17
CA LEU A 138 17.73 -2.72 8.72
C LEU A 138 17.08 -3.71 7.75
N ILE A 139 15.88 -3.39 7.26
CA ILE A 139 15.13 -4.24 6.34
C ILE A 139 15.92 -4.53 5.06
N VAL A 140 16.52 -3.50 4.46
CA VAL A 140 17.28 -3.64 3.20
C VAL A 140 18.56 -4.45 3.39
N LYS A 141 19.22 -4.33 4.54
CA LYS A 141 20.42 -5.13 4.86
C LYS A 141 20.08 -6.60 5.14
N SER A 142 18.93 -6.84 5.74
CA SER A 142 18.53 -8.18 6.20
C SER A 142 17.80 -9.01 5.16
N ILE A 143 16.97 -8.40 4.31
CA ILE A 143 16.12 -9.15 3.37
C ILE A 143 16.88 -9.38 2.06
N PRO A 144 17.11 -10.63 1.63
CA PRO A 144 17.79 -10.92 0.38
C PRO A 144 16.94 -10.45 -0.82
N LYS A 145 17.62 -9.97 -1.86
CA LYS A 145 16.97 -9.64 -3.13
C LYS A 145 16.45 -10.92 -3.79
N ALA A 146 15.23 -10.87 -4.33
CA ALA A 146 14.69 -11.99 -5.10
C ALA A 146 15.53 -12.24 -6.36
N ALA A 147 15.64 -13.50 -6.80
CA ALA A 147 16.38 -13.84 -8.02
C ALA A 147 15.80 -13.15 -9.28
N SER A 148 14.51 -12.82 -9.26
CA SER A 148 13.82 -12.07 -10.32
C SER A 148 13.99 -10.55 -10.23
N ASN A 149 14.72 -10.03 -9.23
CA ASN A 149 14.96 -8.60 -9.10
C ASN A 149 15.82 -8.10 -10.27
N ILE A 150 15.44 -6.95 -10.81
CA ILE A 150 16.15 -6.25 -11.88
C ILE A 150 16.40 -4.84 -11.36
N GLU A 151 17.66 -4.40 -11.35
CA GLU A 151 18.03 -3.10 -10.78
C GLU A 151 17.74 -1.94 -11.73
N ASN A 152 17.96 -2.14 -13.03
CA ASN A 152 17.79 -1.09 -14.03
C ASN A 152 17.49 -1.65 -15.44
N SER A 153 17.18 -0.74 -16.37
CA SER A 153 16.85 -1.07 -17.75
C SER A 153 18.00 -1.72 -18.53
N PHE A 154 19.26 -1.40 -18.20
CA PHE A 154 20.41 -1.99 -18.89
C PHE A 154 20.59 -3.46 -18.50
N GLU A 155 20.44 -3.80 -17.21
CA GLU A 155 20.47 -5.18 -16.73
C GLU A 155 19.35 -6.02 -17.37
N LEU A 156 18.15 -5.44 -17.51
CA LEU A 156 17.03 -6.10 -18.18
C LEU A 156 17.39 -6.49 -19.62
N VAL A 157 17.94 -5.54 -20.39
CA VAL A 157 18.35 -5.79 -21.78
C VAL A 157 19.41 -6.88 -21.86
N GLN A 158 20.40 -6.87 -20.96
CA GLN A 158 21.43 -7.90 -20.91
C GLN A 158 20.86 -9.29 -20.63
N LYS A 159 19.96 -9.42 -19.64
CA LYS A 159 19.30 -10.69 -19.31
C LYS A 159 18.41 -11.21 -20.44
N LEU A 160 17.72 -10.32 -21.15
CA LEU A 160 16.83 -10.68 -22.26
C LEU A 160 17.59 -11.00 -23.55
N LYS A 161 18.82 -10.48 -23.75
CA LYS A 161 19.58 -10.59 -25.02
C LYS A 161 19.73 -12.02 -25.52
N ASN A 162 19.85 -13.00 -24.63
CA ASN A 162 20.10 -14.40 -24.97
C ASN A 162 18.87 -15.30 -24.83
N ILE A 163 17.71 -14.74 -24.48
CA ILE A 163 16.47 -15.51 -24.33
C ILE A 163 15.82 -15.63 -25.71
N LYS A 164 15.75 -16.87 -26.24
CA LYS A 164 14.96 -17.20 -27.42
C LYS A 164 13.55 -17.59 -26.99
N ILE A 165 12.55 -16.99 -27.62
CA ILE A 165 11.13 -17.33 -27.38
C ILE A 165 10.73 -18.36 -28.44
N ASP A 166 10.37 -19.56 -28.01
CA ASP A 166 9.95 -20.63 -28.92
C ASP A 166 8.65 -20.30 -29.65
N HIS A 167 8.44 -20.93 -30.81
CA HIS A 167 7.21 -20.80 -31.57
C HIS A 167 6.00 -21.24 -30.74
N GLY A 168 5.03 -20.33 -30.58
CA GLY A 168 3.81 -20.55 -29.79
C GLY A 168 3.81 -19.88 -28.42
N PHE A 169 4.92 -19.26 -28.00
CA PHE A 169 4.97 -18.43 -26.80
C PHE A 169 4.88 -16.94 -27.14
N SER A 170 4.35 -16.16 -26.21
CA SER A 170 4.24 -14.70 -26.33
C SER A 170 4.73 -14.04 -25.06
N LEU A 171 5.39 -12.88 -25.21
CA LEU A 171 5.81 -12.08 -24.08
C LEU A 171 4.63 -11.25 -23.58
N VAL A 172 4.37 -11.30 -22.27
CA VAL A 172 3.31 -10.52 -21.63
C VAL A 172 3.96 -9.52 -20.68
N SER A 173 3.53 -8.26 -20.75
CA SER A 173 3.89 -7.21 -19.80
C SER A 173 2.69 -6.85 -18.95
N LEU A 174 2.89 -6.79 -17.63
CA LEU A 174 1.87 -6.49 -16.64
C LEU A 174 2.35 -5.28 -15.82
N ASP A 175 1.47 -4.30 -15.63
CA ASP A 175 1.73 -3.13 -14.79
C ASP A 175 0.77 -3.12 -13.59
N VAL A 176 1.32 -2.83 -12.41
CA VAL A 176 0.51 -2.73 -11.19
C VAL A 176 0.04 -1.29 -11.05
N ILE A 177 -1.28 -1.13 -10.99
CA ILE A 177 -1.90 0.18 -10.79
C ILE A 177 -1.74 0.57 -9.32
N SER A 178 -1.32 1.81 -9.06
CA SER A 178 -1.37 2.44 -7.73
C SER A 178 -0.73 1.65 -6.58
N LEU A 179 0.38 0.94 -6.86
CA LEU A 179 1.05 0.05 -5.90
C LEU A 179 1.18 0.63 -4.47
N TYR A 180 1.61 1.89 -4.32
CA TYR A 180 1.86 2.46 -2.99
C TYR A 180 0.60 2.70 -2.14
N THR A 181 -0.53 3.05 -2.76
CA THR A 181 -1.78 3.32 -2.02
C THR A 181 -2.54 2.04 -1.70
N ASP A 182 -2.27 0.98 -2.45
CA ASP A 182 -3.08 -0.25 -2.43
C ASP A 182 -2.42 -1.37 -1.62
N ILE A 183 -1.23 -1.14 -1.02
CA ILE A 183 -0.57 -2.12 -0.14
C ILE A 183 -1.24 -2.11 1.25
N PRO A 184 -1.89 -3.21 1.68
CA PRO A 184 -2.44 -3.29 3.02
C PRO A 184 -1.31 -3.29 4.06
N THR A 185 -1.37 -2.36 5.02
CA THR A 185 -0.33 -2.23 6.05
C THR A 185 -0.19 -3.51 6.88
N ASP A 186 -1.29 -4.22 7.12
CA ASP A 186 -1.28 -5.44 7.93
C ASP A 186 -0.53 -6.57 7.20
N LEU A 187 -0.71 -6.69 5.87
CA LEU A 187 0.11 -7.60 5.05
C LEU A 187 1.60 -7.22 5.07
N ALA A 188 1.92 -5.91 5.09
CA ALA A 188 3.30 -5.48 5.23
C ALA A 188 3.90 -5.85 6.60
N ILE A 189 3.12 -5.70 7.69
CA ILE A 189 3.53 -6.11 9.04
C ILE A 189 3.69 -7.62 9.15
N ASP A 190 2.79 -8.41 8.56
CA ASP A 190 2.90 -9.86 8.51
C ASP A 190 4.12 -10.30 7.68
N ALA A 191 4.38 -9.63 6.56
CA ALA A 191 5.54 -9.86 5.72
C ALA A 191 6.88 -9.60 6.47
N LEU A 192 6.92 -8.58 7.33
CA LEU A 192 8.06 -8.32 8.22
C LEU A 192 8.17 -9.40 9.31
N SER A 193 7.04 -9.78 9.90
CA SER A 193 6.99 -10.79 10.97
C SER A 193 7.44 -12.17 10.48
N ASN A 194 7.11 -12.53 9.25
CA ASN A 194 7.50 -13.80 8.61
C ASN A 194 8.97 -13.83 8.18
N ARG A 195 9.62 -12.67 8.05
CA ARG A 195 11.04 -12.55 7.69
C ARG A 195 11.90 -12.14 8.90
N TRP A 196 11.35 -12.27 10.10
CA TRP A 196 12.04 -11.84 11.32
C TRP A 196 13.37 -12.55 11.53
N ASP A 197 13.46 -13.82 11.17
CA ASP A 197 14.68 -14.63 11.31
C ASP A 197 15.88 -14.01 10.57
N CYS A 198 15.65 -13.34 9.44
CA CYS A 198 16.69 -12.60 8.73
C CYS A 198 16.96 -11.22 9.35
N ILE A 199 15.91 -10.57 9.87
CA ILE A 199 16.00 -9.21 10.42
C ILE A 199 16.76 -9.20 11.75
N CYS A 200 16.55 -10.21 12.60
CA CYS A 200 17.19 -10.27 13.91
C CYS A 200 18.71 -10.43 13.84
N GLU A 201 19.27 -10.92 12.74
CA GLU A 201 20.73 -11.03 12.56
C GLU A 201 21.43 -9.66 12.57
N ASN A 202 20.73 -8.62 12.11
CA ASN A 202 21.27 -7.27 11.98
C ASN A 202 20.60 -6.27 12.93
N CYS A 203 19.79 -6.75 13.87
CA CYS A 203 18.95 -5.91 14.71
C CYS A 203 18.96 -6.37 16.17
N ASN A 204 19.40 -5.49 17.06
CA ASN A 204 19.38 -5.73 18.50
C ASN A 204 18.01 -5.50 19.15
N LEU A 205 17.01 -5.09 18.37
CA LEU A 205 15.65 -4.89 18.87
C LEU A 205 14.91 -6.23 18.95
N PRO A 206 14.15 -6.47 20.03
CA PRO A 206 13.17 -7.55 20.07
C PRO A 206 12.13 -7.43 18.95
N LYS A 207 11.60 -8.58 18.49
CA LYS A 207 10.59 -8.65 17.41
C LYS A 207 9.39 -7.75 17.66
N ASN A 208 8.83 -7.83 18.87
CA ASN A 208 7.66 -7.05 19.26
C ASN A 208 7.92 -5.54 19.18
N GLU A 209 9.09 -5.08 19.62
CA GLU A 209 9.49 -3.68 19.58
C GLU A 209 9.74 -3.19 18.15
N PHE A 210 10.39 -4.00 17.32
CA PHE A 210 10.57 -3.68 15.91
C PHE A 210 9.22 -3.58 15.18
N ILE A 211 8.33 -4.55 15.37
CA ILE A 211 6.98 -4.52 14.78
C ILE A 211 6.17 -3.34 15.31
N LYS A 212 6.31 -2.99 16.59
CA LYS A 212 5.69 -1.80 17.17
C LYS A 212 6.20 -0.51 16.53
N ALA A 213 7.50 -0.41 16.25
CA ALA A 213 8.08 0.72 15.53
C ALA A 213 7.66 0.78 14.07
N ALA A 214 7.67 -0.36 13.37
CA ALA A 214 7.17 -0.48 12.01
C ALA A 214 5.70 -0.08 11.94
N ARG A 215 4.89 -0.54 12.91
CA ARG A 215 3.53 -0.07 13.08
C ARG A 215 3.51 1.42 13.29
N LEU A 216 4.25 2.02 14.23
CA LEU A 216 4.25 3.47 14.43
C LEU A 216 4.57 4.27 13.15
N VAL A 217 5.50 3.79 12.32
CA VAL A 217 5.82 4.40 11.00
C VAL A 217 4.71 4.19 9.97
N LEU A 218 4.01 3.06 10.05
CA LEU A 218 2.90 2.68 9.16
C LEU A 218 1.50 3.05 9.74
N ASP A 219 1.40 3.52 11.00
CA ASP A 219 0.16 3.73 11.78
C ASP A 219 -0.30 5.19 11.75
N LYS A 220 -1.57 5.46 11.41
CA LYS A 220 -2.84 5.11 12.10
C LYS A 220 -3.03 5.82 13.46
N ASN A 221 -3.02 7.14 13.46
CA ASN A 221 -3.88 7.86 14.41
C ASN A 221 -5.30 7.95 13.83
N ASN A 222 -6.10 6.93 14.16
CA ASN A 222 -7.54 6.71 13.90
C ASN A 222 -7.92 6.12 12.54
N SER A 223 -7.69 4.80 12.44
CA SER A 223 -8.42 3.87 11.56
C SER A 223 -8.39 4.23 10.07
N LEU A 224 -7.45 3.65 9.34
CA LEU A 224 -7.71 3.37 7.93
C LEU A 224 -8.83 2.33 7.89
N ILE A 225 -10.02 2.85 7.67
CA ILE A 225 -11.19 2.04 7.50
C ILE A 225 -11.23 1.73 6.01
N PHE A 226 -10.76 0.55 5.65
CA PHE A 226 -10.83 0.11 4.26
C PHE A 226 -12.27 -0.25 3.94
N ASP A 227 -12.83 0.35 2.89
CA ASP A 227 -14.06 -0.11 2.26
C ASP A 227 -13.72 -0.97 1.03
N TRP A 228 -14.68 -1.76 0.57
CA TRP A 228 -14.53 -2.50 -0.67
C TRP A 228 -14.57 -1.54 -1.87
N TYR A 229 -13.39 -1.14 -2.35
CA TYR A 229 -13.23 -0.27 -3.52
C TYR A 229 -13.63 -0.96 -4.84
N LYS A 230 -14.31 -0.20 -5.70
CA LYS A 230 -14.74 -0.61 -7.05
C LYS A 230 -14.34 0.46 -8.06
N LYS A 231 -13.70 0.04 -9.15
CA LYS A 231 -13.38 0.96 -10.26
C LYS A 231 -14.67 1.49 -10.88
N SER A 232 -14.62 2.68 -11.48
CA SER A 232 -15.76 3.27 -12.22
C SER A 232 -16.24 2.42 -13.39
N THR A 233 -15.41 1.48 -13.86
CA THR A 233 -15.74 0.51 -14.91
C THR A 233 -16.33 -0.81 -14.38
N PHE A 234 -16.59 -0.92 -13.08
CA PHE A 234 -17.17 -2.12 -12.47
C PHE A 234 -18.60 -2.34 -12.98
N SER A 235 -18.81 -3.46 -13.68
CA SER A 235 -20.08 -3.76 -14.34
C SER A 235 -21.13 -4.45 -13.46
N GLY A 236 -20.74 -4.96 -12.28
CA GLY A 236 -21.64 -5.75 -11.43
C GLY A 236 -22.03 -7.11 -11.99
N ARG A 237 -21.52 -7.51 -13.17
CA ARG A 237 -21.86 -8.77 -13.82
C ARG A 237 -21.03 -9.91 -13.25
N PHE A 238 -21.71 -10.88 -12.64
CA PHE A 238 -21.16 -12.14 -12.21
C PHE A 238 -21.82 -13.28 -12.99
N LEU A 239 -21.48 -14.52 -12.63
CA LEU A 239 -22.12 -15.69 -13.22
C LEU A 239 -23.61 -15.68 -12.89
N ASN A 240 -24.46 -15.59 -13.91
CA ASN A 240 -25.90 -15.63 -13.75
C ASN A 240 -26.38 -16.95 -13.11
N PHE A 241 -27.33 -16.88 -12.17
CA PHE A 241 -27.83 -18.06 -11.46
C PHE A 241 -28.54 -19.06 -12.37
N LEU A 242 -29.18 -18.61 -13.45
CA LEU A 242 -29.89 -19.47 -14.40
C LEU A 242 -28.94 -20.20 -15.36
N SER A 243 -27.64 -19.92 -15.32
CA SER A 243 -26.65 -20.64 -16.13
C SER A 243 -26.50 -22.11 -15.73
N GLN A 244 -26.05 -22.95 -16.67
CA GLN A 244 -25.82 -24.40 -16.46
C GLN A 244 -24.61 -24.75 -15.56
N HIS A 245 -23.99 -23.75 -14.94
CA HIS A 245 -22.88 -23.96 -14.02
C HIS A 245 -23.34 -24.65 -12.74
N SER A 246 -22.43 -25.40 -12.12
CA SER A 246 -22.76 -26.18 -10.92
C SER A 246 -23.11 -25.28 -9.74
N ILE A 247 -23.96 -25.79 -8.83
CA ILE A 247 -24.34 -25.08 -7.61
C ILE A 247 -23.10 -24.69 -6.79
N SER A 248 -22.06 -25.53 -6.77
CA SER A 248 -20.80 -25.25 -6.10
C SER A 248 -20.09 -24.01 -6.64
N GLN A 249 -20.10 -23.79 -7.96
CA GLN A 249 -19.53 -22.58 -8.57
C GLN A 249 -20.33 -21.33 -8.20
N LYS A 250 -21.66 -21.44 -8.19
CA LYS A 250 -22.57 -20.36 -7.75
C LYS A 250 -22.37 -20.00 -6.28
N LYS A 251 -22.23 -21.01 -5.39
CA LYS A 251 -21.84 -20.79 -3.99
C LYS A 251 -20.46 -20.15 -3.85
N GLY A 252 -19.50 -20.56 -4.69
CA GLY A 252 -18.15 -20.01 -4.71
C GLY A 252 -18.09 -18.50 -4.97
N ILE A 253 -19.01 -17.97 -5.79
CA ILE A 253 -19.12 -16.52 -6.03
C ILE A 253 -19.58 -15.81 -4.76
N ILE A 254 -20.62 -16.31 -4.11
CA ILE A 254 -21.12 -15.76 -2.85
C ILE A 254 -20.02 -15.79 -1.79
N PHE A 255 -19.30 -16.91 -1.65
CA PHE A 255 -18.20 -17.04 -0.70
C PHE A 255 -17.08 -16.03 -0.96
N ASN A 256 -16.65 -15.87 -2.22
CA ASN A 256 -15.63 -14.91 -2.58
C ASN A 256 -16.06 -13.46 -2.28
N LEU A 257 -17.32 -13.13 -2.51
CA LEU A 257 -17.86 -11.80 -2.22
C LEU A 257 -17.91 -11.55 -0.71
N VAL A 258 -18.43 -12.50 0.07
CA VAL A 258 -18.47 -12.45 1.53
C VAL A 258 -17.06 -12.35 2.12
N ASP A 259 -16.12 -13.16 1.64
CA ASP A 259 -14.73 -13.13 2.06
C ASP A 259 -14.11 -11.74 1.81
N LYS A 260 -14.36 -11.12 0.65
CA LYS A 260 -13.90 -9.75 0.40
C LYS A 260 -14.47 -8.77 1.42
N VAL A 261 -15.74 -8.90 1.81
CA VAL A 261 -16.31 -8.05 2.86
C VAL A 261 -15.54 -8.21 4.17
N PHE A 262 -15.38 -9.44 4.66
CA PHE A 262 -14.80 -9.65 6.00
C PHE A 262 -13.27 -9.51 6.07
N TYR A 263 -12.54 -9.84 5.01
CA TYR A 263 -11.07 -9.78 4.99
C TYR A 263 -10.52 -8.45 4.48
N ILE A 264 -11.23 -7.73 3.61
CA ILE A 264 -10.73 -6.49 3.01
C ILE A 264 -11.35 -5.26 3.68
N SER A 265 -12.64 -5.30 4.01
CA SER A 265 -13.32 -4.15 4.58
C SER A 265 -13.35 -4.16 6.11
N HIS A 266 -13.31 -2.98 6.71
CA HIS A 266 -13.43 -2.81 8.15
C HIS A 266 -14.86 -3.12 8.63
N SER A 267 -15.01 -3.56 9.89
CA SER A 267 -16.28 -3.99 10.48
C SER A 267 -17.43 -2.99 10.33
N GLN A 268 -17.13 -1.70 10.41
CA GLN A 268 -18.12 -0.63 10.24
C GLN A 268 -18.78 -0.61 8.85
N PHE A 269 -18.11 -1.14 7.82
CA PHE A 269 -18.61 -1.21 6.45
C PHE A 269 -19.21 -2.58 6.10
N HIS A 270 -19.10 -3.58 6.98
CA HIS A 270 -19.59 -4.94 6.69
C HIS A 270 -21.08 -4.96 6.36
N LYS A 271 -21.89 -4.19 7.09
CA LYS A 271 -23.34 -4.08 6.82
C LYS A 271 -23.61 -3.54 5.41
N LYS A 272 -23.06 -2.36 5.09
CA LYS A 272 -23.18 -1.71 3.78
C LYS A 272 -22.70 -2.64 2.64
N ASN A 273 -21.59 -3.32 2.85
CA ASN A 273 -21.01 -4.20 1.84
C ASN A 273 -21.80 -5.51 1.66
N LEU A 274 -22.34 -6.09 2.73
CA LEU A 274 -23.23 -7.26 2.62
C LEU A 274 -24.53 -6.89 1.91
N GLU A 275 -25.15 -5.76 2.23
CA GLU A 275 -26.32 -5.25 1.51
C GLU A 275 -26.03 -5.09 0.02
N PHE A 276 -24.85 -4.56 -0.32
CA PHE A 276 -24.40 -4.43 -1.70
C PHE A 276 -24.16 -5.79 -2.38
N VAL A 277 -23.60 -6.78 -1.67
CA VAL A 277 -23.44 -8.16 -2.18
C VAL A 277 -24.80 -8.78 -2.50
N VAL A 278 -25.77 -8.67 -1.59
CA VAL A 278 -27.13 -9.17 -1.81
C VAL A 278 -27.74 -8.52 -3.05
N LYS A 279 -27.64 -7.20 -3.18
CA LYS A 279 -28.14 -6.46 -4.35
C LYS A 279 -27.53 -6.98 -5.65
N ILE A 280 -26.20 -7.12 -5.73
CA ILE A 280 -25.52 -7.65 -6.92
C ILE A 280 -26.00 -9.06 -7.26
N LEU A 281 -26.14 -9.92 -6.26
CA LEU A 281 -26.54 -11.31 -6.49
C LEU A 281 -27.97 -11.40 -7.03
N LEU A 282 -28.88 -10.57 -6.51
CA LEU A 282 -30.24 -10.43 -7.04
C LEU A 282 -30.23 -9.92 -8.50
N GLU A 283 -29.38 -8.93 -8.81
CA GLU A 283 -29.17 -8.44 -10.19
C GLU A 283 -28.58 -9.49 -11.14
N ASN A 284 -28.04 -10.59 -10.61
CA ASN A 284 -27.55 -11.76 -11.36
C ASN A 284 -28.47 -12.99 -11.20
N ASP A 285 -29.74 -12.77 -10.85
CA ASP A 285 -30.84 -13.75 -10.75
C ASP A 285 -30.68 -14.81 -9.65
N TYR A 286 -29.85 -14.58 -8.63
CA TYR A 286 -29.74 -15.51 -7.50
C TYR A 286 -31.02 -15.46 -6.64
N PRO A 287 -31.65 -16.61 -6.32
CA PRO A 287 -32.79 -16.66 -5.42
C PRO A 287 -32.42 -16.16 -4.02
N ILE A 288 -33.33 -15.41 -3.39
CA ILE A 288 -33.07 -14.75 -2.11
C ILE A 288 -32.71 -15.74 -1.00
N ASP A 289 -33.43 -16.86 -0.91
CA ASP A 289 -33.20 -17.91 0.09
C ASP A 289 -31.81 -18.52 -0.10
N PHE A 290 -31.43 -18.80 -1.35
CA PHE A 290 -30.12 -19.33 -1.69
C PHE A 290 -28.98 -18.38 -1.32
N ILE A 291 -29.18 -17.06 -1.51
CA ILE A 291 -28.21 -16.04 -1.11
C ILE A 291 -28.01 -16.09 0.41
N PHE A 292 -29.09 -15.97 1.19
CA PHE A 292 -29.00 -15.90 2.64
C PHE A 292 -28.46 -17.19 3.26
N ASP A 293 -28.90 -18.35 2.80
CA ASP A 293 -28.40 -19.64 3.27
C ASP A 293 -26.89 -19.76 3.05
N THR A 294 -26.42 -19.39 1.86
CA THR A 294 -25.00 -19.49 1.49
C THR A 294 -24.14 -18.46 2.23
N ILE A 295 -24.63 -17.22 2.41
CA ILE A 295 -23.93 -16.21 3.22
C ILE A 295 -23.81 -16.69 4.67
N ASN A 296 -24.90 -17.19 5.26
CA ASN A 296 -24.92 -17.68 6.63
C ASN A 296 -23.98 -18.87 6.82
N GLU A 297 -23.97 -19.81 5.87
CA GLU A 297 -23.02 -20.93 5.82
C GLU A 297 -21.57 -20.40 5.85
N ARG A 298 -21.26 -19.38 5.03
CA ARG A 298 -19.89 -18.82 4.96
C ARG A 298 -19.50 -18.10 6.24
N VAL A 299 -20.38 -17.26 6.78
CA VAL A 299 -20.12 -16.48 8.00
C VAL A 299 -19.87 -17.41 9.19
N LYS A 300 -20.69 -18.46 9.37
CA LYS A 300 -20.47 -19.50 10.40
C LYS A 300 -19.09 -20.13 10.26
N THR A 301 -18.68 -20.45 9.03
CA THR A 301 -17.36 -21.03 8.75
C THR A 301 -16.22 -20.09 9.15
N LEU A 302 -16.35 -18.78 8.85
CA LEU A 302 -15.36 -17.77 9.20
C LEU A 302 -15.23 -17.58 10.72
N ILE A 303 -16.35 -17.53 11.44
CA ILE A 303 -16.38 -17.42 12.90
C ILE A 303 -15.72 -18.63 13.56
N ASN A 304 -16.07 -19.84 13.12
CA ASN A 304 -15.49 -21.07 13.65
C ASN A 304 -13.97 -21.12 13.45
N LYS A 305 -13.48 -20.63 12.30
CA LYS A 305 -12.04 -20.52 12.02
C LYS A 305 -11.35 -19.56 13.01
N LEU A 306 -11.95 -18.40 13.29
CA LEU A 306 -11.42 -17.43 14.26
C LEU A 306 -11.35 -18.00 15.69
N ASN A 307 -12.38 -18.74 16.11
CA ASN A 307 -12.43 -19.40 17.42
C ASN A 307 -11.38 -20.54 17.53
N SER A 308 -11.15 -21.28 16.46
CA SER A 308 -10.13 -22.34 16.44
C SER A 308 -8.68 -21.81 16.52
N CYS A 309 -8.41 -20.63 15.94
CA CYS A 309 -7.10 -19.98 16.02
C CYS A 309 -6.78 -19.41 17.42
N SER A 310 -7.81 -19.01 18.17
CA SER A 310 -7.65 -18.51 19.54
C SER A 310 -7.42 -19.66 20.54
N ALA A 311 -8.06 -20.82 20.34
CA ALA A 311 -7.84 -22.01 21.16
C ALA A 311 -6.43 -22.66 20.97
N LYS A 312 -5.81 -22.53 19.79
CA LYS A 312 -4.44 -23.03 19.52
C LYS A 312 -3.33 -22.22 20.21
N LYS A 313 -3.58 -20.98 20.66
CA LYS A 313 -2.58 -20.17 21.39
C LYS A 313 -2.43 -20.56 22.87
N THR A 314 -3.39 -21.30 23.43
CA THR A 314 -3.40 -21.69 24.86
C THR A 314 -2.82 -23.08 25.13
N ASN A 315 -2.64 -23.93 24.12
CA ASN A 315 -2.05 -25.27 24.28
C ASN A 315 -0.75 -25.40 23.47
N ASN A 316 0.36 -24.95 24.05
CA ASN A 316 1.69 -25.35 23.58
C ASN A 316 2.04 -26.73 24.15
N ASN A 317 1.62 -27.80 23.47
CA ASN A 317 2.30 -29.09 23.47
C ASN A 317 2.12 -29.75 22.07
N LEU A 318 3.27 -30.07 21.46
CA LEU A 318 3.57 -30.57 20.10
C LEU A 318 2.66 -31.72 19.57
N PRO A 319 2.45 -31.87 18.23
CA PRO A 319 3.46 -32.44 17.32
C PRO A 319 3.55 -31.83 15.90
N LYS A 320 4.69 -32.09 15.24
CA LYS A 320 4.97 -31.80 13.82
C LYS A 320 3.95 -32.52 12.92
N GLU A 321 2.98 -31.78 12.35
CA GLU A 321 2.19 -32.29 11.23
C GLU A 321 3.00 -32.24 9.92
N ARG A 322 3.17 -33.41 9.29
CA ARG A 322 3.70 -33.53 7.93
C ARG A 322 2.71 -32.90 6.94
N VAL A 323 3.12 -31.82 6.29
CA VAL A 323 2.39 -31.23 5.16
C VAL A 323 2.32 -32.27 4.03
N LYS A 324 1.11 -32.76 3.73
CA LYS A 324 0.86 -33.61 2.55
C LYS A 324 0.70 -32.70 1.33
N TRP A 325 1.67 -32.74 0.44
CA TRP A 325 1.52 -32.21 -0.91
C TRP A 325 0.88 -33.29 -1.79
N PHE A 326 0.00 -32.90 -2.71
CA PHE A 326 -0.36 -33.73 -3.85
C PHE A 326 -0.02 -32.96 -5.13
N SER A 327 0.63 -33.63 -6.06
CA SER A 327 0.96 -33.08 -7.38
C SER A 327 -0.15 -33.46 -8.36
N ILE A 328 -0.66 -32.47 -9.09
CA ILE A 328 -1.61 -32.69 -10.19
C ILE A 328 -0.80 -32.96 -11.46
N PRO A 329 -0.94 -34.12 -12.11
CA PRO A 329 -0.29 -34.36 -13.40
C PRO A 329 -1.03 -33.58 -14.50
N TYR A 330 -0.26 -32.84 -15.29
CA TYR A 330 -0.76 -32.17 -16.49
C TYR A 330 -1.06 -33.19 -17.59
N LEU A 331 -2.34 -33.35 -17.95
CA LEU A 331 -2.78 -34.18 -19.07
C LEU A 331 -3.03 -33.29 -20.30
N LYS A 332 -2.19 -33.46 -21.34
CA LYS A 332 -2.10 -32.60 -22.53
C LYS A 332 -3.29 -32.70 -23.51
N ARG A 333 -4.41 -33.33 -23.15
CA ARG A 333 -5.52 -33.56 -24.10
C ARG A 333 -6.89 -33.49 -23.42
N TYR A 334 -7.47 -32.30 -23.34
CA TYR A 334 -8.92 -32.08 -23.51
C TYR A 334 -9.13 -30.66 -24.04
N ARG A 335 -9.28 -30.54 -25.37
CA ARG A 335 -9.99 -29.41 -25.98
C ARG A 335 -11.47 -29.72 -25.81
N ILE A 336 -12.19 -28.86 -25.11
CA ILE A 336 -13.65 -28.79 -25.24
C ILE A 336 -13.89 -27.76 -26.35
N ASN A 337 -14.58 -28.21 -27.40
CA ASN A 337 -14.95 -27.41 -28.58
C ASN A 337 -15.79 -26.20 -28.21
#